data_AF-A0A4Q5R4Y8-F1
#
_entry.id   AF-A0A4Q5R4Y8-F1
#
_cell.length_a   1.000
_cell.length_b   1.000
_cell.length_c   1.000
_cell.angle_alpha   90.00
_cell.angle_beta   90.00
_cell.angle_gamma   90.00
#
_symmetry.space_group_name_H-M   'P 1'
#
loop_
_entity.id
_entity.type
_entity.pdbx_description
1 polymer ?
#
loop_
_entity_poly.entity_id
_entity_poly.type
_entity_poly.pdbx_seq_one_letter_code
_entity_poly.pdbx_strand_id
1 'polypeptide(L)' 'MAMNEDEPQPAPAPVPLDRMGVKELERYIAALRAEIARAETYVAAKQSHRSAADDLFNFQ' A
#
# COMPACT_ATOMS: atom_id res chain seq x y z
N MET A 1 19.96 18.35 18.32
CA MET A 1 20.01 17.05 17.61
C MET A 1 18.90 17.09 16.57
N ALA A 2 19.25 17.17 15.29
CA ALA A 2 18.26 17.00 14.22
C ALA A 2 17.91 15.51 14.18
N MET A 3 16.65 15.16 14.45
CA MET A 3 16.14 13.83 14.16
C MET A 3 16.12 13.71 12.63
N ASN A 4 16.91 12.81 12.06
CA ASN A 4 16.89 12.56 10.63
C ASN A 4 15.57 11.85 10.31
N GLU A 5 14.65 12.58 9.67
CA GLU A 5 13.30 12.13 9.30
C GLU A 5 13.29 11.00 8.24
N ASP A 6 14.46 10.62 7.73
CA ASP A 6 14.66 9.65 6.63
C ASP A 6 15.10 8.25 7.08
N GLU A 7 15.24 7.99 8.39
CA GLU A 7 15.52 6.63 8.85
C GLU A 7 14.28 5.74 8.67
N PRO A 8 14.38 4.59 7.95
CA PRO A 8 13.25 3.69 7.79
C PRO A 8 12.83 3.18 9.17
N GLN A 9 11.64 3.58 9.60
CA GLN A 9 11.08 3.10 10.86
C GLN A 9 10.96 1.58 10.79
N PRO A 10 11.28 0.86 11.88
CA PRO A 10 11.13 -0.58 11.92
C PRO A 10 9.69 -0.96 11.58
N ALA A 11 9.53 -1.88 10.65
CA ALA A 11 8.22 -2.36 10.26
C ALA A 11 7.50 -2.98 11.47
N PRO A 12 6.17 -2.79 11.58
CA PRO A 12 5.40 -3.40 12.65
C PRO A 12 5.56 -4.94 12.60
N ALA A 13 5.63 -5.55 13.78
CA ALA A 13 5.74 -6.99 13.90
C ALA A 13 4.52 -7.69 13.22
N PRO A 14 4.72 -8.86 12.60
CA PRO A 14 3.61 -9.61 12.01
C PRO A 14 2.55 -9.98 13.05
N VAL A 15 1.29 -9.95 12.64
CA VAL A 15 0.17 -10.42 13.47
C VAL A 15 0.36 -11.92 13.76
N PRO A 16 0.22 -12.39 15.02
CA PRO A 16 0.35 -13.80 15.37
C PRO A 16 -0.89 -14.60 14.91
N LEU A 17 -0.83 -15.10 13.68
CA LEU A 17 -1.95 -15.81 13.03
C LEU A 17 -2.26 -17.18 13.65
N ASP A 18 -1.28 -17.79 14.32
CA ASP A 18 -1.39 -19.07 15.02
C ASP A 18 -2.42 -19.05 16.17
N ARG A 19 -2.73 -17.86 16.68
CA ARG A 19 -3.69 -17.64 17.77
C ARG A 19 -5.11 -17.33 17.28
N MET A 20 -5.29 -17.12 15.98
CA MET A 20 -6.58 -16.76 15.39
C MET A 20 -7.38 -18.02 15.02
N GLY A 21 -8.68 -18.01 15.30
CA GLY A 21 -9.60 -19.02 14.78
C GLY A 21 -9.87 -18.84 13.28
N VAL A 22 -10.42 -19.87 12.62
CA VAL A 22 -10.71 -19.84 11.17
C VAL A 22 -11.54 -18.62 10.75
N LYS A 23 -12.63 -18.30 11.47
CA LYS A 23 -13.47 -17.13 11.18
C LYS A 23 -12.74 -15.78 11.37
N GLU A 24 -11.74 -15.74 12.25
CA GLU A 24 -10.92 -14.55 12.44
C GLU A 24 -9.95 -14.37 11.29
N LEU A 25 -9.33 -15.47 10.85
CA LEU A 25 -8.46 -15.50 9.66
C LEU A 25 -9.24 -15.08 8.40
N GLU A 26 -10.45 -15.60 8.20
CA GLU A 26 -11.30 -15.21 7.06
C GLU A 26 -11.62 -13.71 7.06
N ARG A 27 -11.96 -13.14 8.23
CA ARG A 27 -12.19 -11.69 8.38
C ARG A 27 -10.91 -10.87 8.14
N TYR A 28 -9.79 -11.33 8.66
CA TYR A 28 -8.49 -10.68 8.47
C TYR A 28 -8.09 -10.66 6.98
N ILE A 29 -8.26 -11.78 6.28
CA ILE A 29 -8.03 -11.88 4.83
C ILE A 29 -8.94 -10.93 4.06
N ALA A 30 -10.23 -10.87 4.40
CA ALA A 30 -11.16 -9.96 3.74
C ALA A 30 -10.74 -8.49 3.89
N ALA A 31 -10.32 -8.09 5.09
CA ALA A 31 -9.82 -6.75 5.36
C ALA A 31 -8.55 -6.42 4.56
N LEU A 32 -7.57 -7.34 4.53
CA LEU A 32 -6.34 -7.14 3.75
C LEU A 32 -6.64 -7.01 2.26
N ARG A 33 -7.53 -7.83 1.71
CA ARG A 33 -7.92 -7.74 0.29
C ARG A 33 -8.58 -6.41 -0.05
N ALA A 34 -9.41 -5.87 0.85
CA ALA A 34 -10.00 -4.56 0.67
C ALA A 34 -8.94 -3.44 0.64
N GLU A 35 -7.94 -3.51 1.53
CA GLU A 35 -6.84 -2.54 1.55
C GLU A 35 -5.95 -2.65 0.31
N ILE A 36 -5.70 -3.86 -0.19
CA ILE A 36 -5.00 -4.07 -1.46
C ILE A 36 -5.75 -3.40 -2.61
N ALA A 37 -7.05 -3.64 -2.74
CA ALA A 37 -7.86 -3.02 -3.80
C ALA A 37 -7.87 -1.48 -3.71
N ARG A 38 -7.90 -0.93 -2.49
CA ARG A 38 -7.74 0.51 -2.26
C ARG A 38 -6.37 0.99 -2.73
N ALA A 39 -5.28 0.33 -2.32
CA ALA A 39 -3.92 0.71 -2.72
C ALA A 39 -3.74 0.67 -4.24
N GLU A 40 -4.25 -0.39 -4.89
CA GLU A 40 -4.26 -0.53 -6.36
C GLU A 40 -4.97 0.63 -7.05
N THR A 41 -6.11 1.09 -6.49
CA THR A 41 -6.84 2.25 -7.02
C THR A 41 -5.97 3.52 -7.00
N TYR A 42 -5.23 3.76 -5.91
CA TYR A 42 -4.32 4.92 -5.82
C TYR A 42 -3.11 4.77 -6.74
N VAL A 43 -2.57 3.57 -6.91
CA VAL A 43 -1.49 3.30 -7.85
C VAL A 43 -1.94 3.60 -9.27
N ALA A 44 -3.10 3.08 -9.68
CA ALA A 44 -3.67 3.33 -11.00
C ALA A 44 -3.91 4.82 -11.26
N ALA A 45 -4.43 5.56 -10.27
CA ALA A 45 -4.59 7.01 -10.35
C ALA A 45 -3.24 7.73 -10.57
N LYS A 46 -2.21 7.37 -9.77
CA LYS A 46 -0.86 7.95 -9.90
C LYS A 46 -0.20 7.63 -11.26
N GLN A 47 -0.39 6.41 -11.76
CA GLN A 47 0.13 6.01 -13.07
C GLN A 47 -0.58 6.71 -14.22
N SER A 48 -1.90 6.92 -14.13
CA SER A 48 -2.67 7.69 -15.12
C SER A 48 -2.18 9.13 -15.24
N HIS A 49 -1.91 9.79 -14.11
CA HIS A 49 -1.30 11.13 -14.11
C HIS A 49 0.09 11.15 -14.75
N ARG A 50 0.88 10.09 -14.53
CA ARG A 50 2.21 9.98 -15.14
C ARG A 50 2.15 9.74 -16.64
N SER A 51 1.24 8.88 -17.11
CA SER A 51 1.02 8.65 -18.55
C SER A 51 0.54 9.93 -19.26
N ALA A 52 -0.37 10.69 -18.64
CA ALA A 52 -0.82 11.96 -19.20
C ALA A 52 0.31 13.03 -19.23
N ALA A 53 1.25 12.97 -18.28
CA ALA A 53 2.43 13.82 -18.31
C ALA A 53 3.42 13.36 -19.39
N ASP A 54 3.75 12.07 -19.45
CA ASP A 54 4.67 11.50 -20.44
C ASP A 54 4.16 11.74 -21.88
N ASP A 55 2.85 11.65 -22.11
CA ASP A 55 2.24 11.99 -23.40
C ASP A 55 2.34 13.49 -23.71
N LEU A 56 2.17 14.39 -22.73
CA LEU A 56 2.29 15.84 -22.92
C LEU A 56 3.74 16.28 -23.22
N PHE A 57 4.73 15.61 -22.64
CA PHE A 57 6.16 15.93 -22.83
C PHE A 57 6.80 15.28 -24.07
N ASN A 58 6.19 14.23 -24.65
CA ASN A 58 6.67 13.60 -25.89
C ASN A 58 6.14 14.23 -27.19
N PHE A 59 5.27 15.25 -27.11
CA PHE A 59 4.81 16.03 -28.27
C PHE A 59 5.64 17.30 -28.57
N GLN A 60 6.85 17.43 -27.99
CA GLN A 60 7.81 18.51 -28.32
C GLN A 60 9.01 18.00 -29.12
#